data_AF-A0A3G6JC85-F1
#
_entry.id   AF-A0A3G6JC85-F1
#
_cell.length_a   1.000
_cell.length_b   1.000
_cell.length_c   1.000
_cell.angle_alpha   90.00
_cell.angle_beta   90.00
_cell.angle_gamma   90.00
#
_symmetry.space_group_name_H-M   'P 1'
#
loop_
_entity.id
_entity.type
_entity.pdbx_description
1 polymer ?
#
loop_
_entity_poly.entity_id
_entity_poly.type
_entity_poly.pdbx_seq_one_letter_code
_entity_poly.pdbx_strand_id
1 'polypeptide(L)'
;MDDALISGTTAQGLQNDKHLKQVDRSGNYFIRINQAKGRALSNDKLRQALYLVINIKQLAEKVMANGSKTSYTYSSLGAAKSPGTNKDFSTVTKPKETYNVLPRRKSSGRKA
;
A
#
# COMPACT_ATOMS: atom_id res chain seq x y z
N MET A 1 8.09 10.96 23.71
CA MET A 1 7.22 12.06 23.25
C MET A 1 6.05 11.40 22.54
N ASP A 2 4.83 11.66 22.98
CA ASP A 2 3.64 11.12 22.33
C ASP A 2 3.31 11.97 21.11
N ASP A 3 3.61 11.45 19.92
CA ASP A 3 3.20 12.06 18.66
C ASP A 3 1.72 11.74 18.42
N ALA A 4 0.88 12.76 18.25
CA ALA A 4 -0.49 12.58 17.80
C ALA A 4 -0.54 12.36 16.28
N LEU A 5 -1.21 11.31 15.82
CA LEU A 5 -1.46 11.11 14.40
C LEU A 5 -2.48 12.14 13.90
N ILE A 6 -2.04 13.07 13.08
CA ILE A 6 -2.91 13.99 12.34
C ILE A 6 -3.16 13.37 10.95
N SER A 7 -4.43 13.25 10.55
CA SER A 7 -4.81 12.69 9.24
C SER A 7 -6.13 13.27 8.72
N GLY A 8 -6.46 12.96 7.47
CA GLY A 8 -7.72 13.34 6.83
C GLY A 8 -7.91 14.85 6.76
N THR A 9 -9.13 15.30 7.06
CA THR A 9 -9.54 16.71 6.98
C THR A 9 -8.73 17.60 7.91
N THR A 10 -8.36 17.10 9.10
CA THR A 10 -7.49 17.85 10.02
C THR A 10 -6.10 18.05 9.43
N ALA A 11 -5.50 17.03 8.82
CA ALA A 11 -4.21 17.18 8.15
C ALA A 11 -4.30 18.13 6.94
N GLN A 12 -5.39 18.06 6.18
CA GLN A 12 -5.64 18.96 5.05
C GLN A 12 -5.72 20.43 5.48
N GLY A 13 -6.44 20.73 6.56
CA GLY A 13 -6.57 22.09 7.09
C GLY A 13 -5.26 22.66 7.64
N LEU A 14 -4.35 21.79 8.11
CA LEU A 14 -3.09 22.19 8.72
C LEU A 14 -1.89 22.18 7.76
N GLN A 15 -2.06 21.91 6.47
CA GLN A 15 -0.91 21.79 5.55
C GLN A 15 -0.02 23.04 5.45
N ASN A 16 -0.59 24.22 5.73
CA ASN A 16 0.14 25.49 5.73
C ASN A 16 0.60 25.93 7.13
N ASP A 17 0.36 25.13 8.17
CA ASP A 17 0.79 25.43 9.52
C ASP A 17 2.31 25.23 9.66
N LYS A 18 3.04 26.28 10.05
CA LYS A 18 4.51 26.26 10.22
C LYS A 18 4.99 25.30 11.31
N HIS A 19 4.11 24.87 12.21
CA HIS A 19 4.39 23.93 13.28
C HIS A 19 4.10 22.48 12.87
N LEU A 20 3.46 22.25 11.71
CA LEU A 20 3.27 20.91 11.18
C LEU A 20 4.62 20.29 10.81
N LYS A 21 4.91 19.11 11.38
CA LYS A 21 6.09 18.32 11.03
C LYS A 21 5.69 17.04 10.33
N GLN A 22 6.25 16.82 9.15
CA GLN A 22 6.20 15.52 8.49
C GLN A 22 7.40 14.70 8.95
N VAL A 23 7.14 13.52 9.50
CA VAL A 23 8.18 12.60 9.99
C VAL A 23 8.14 11.34 9.15
N ASP A 24 9.18 11.14 8.34
CA ASP A 24 9.37 9.90 7.60
C ASP A 24 9.70 8.77 8.59
N ARG A 25 8.81 7.77 8.66
CA ARG A 25 9.00 6.57 9.48
C ARG A 25 9.28 5.38 8.56
N SER A 26 10.25 4.54 8.94
CA SER A 26 10.58 3.30 8.21
C SER A 26 9.58 2.17 8.51
N GLY A 27 8.28 2.46 8.39
CA GLY A 27 7.20 1.51 8.67
C GLY A 27 6.19 1.48 7.53
N ASN A 28 5.71 0.29 7.20
CA ASN A 28 4.61 0.08 6.27
C ASN A 28 3.38 -0.44 7.02
N TYR A 29 2.21 0.08 6.66
CA TYR A 29 0.93 -0.51 7.07
C TYR A 29 0.51 -1.58 6.07
N PHE A 30 -0.03 -2.69 6.56
CA PHE A 30 -0.47 -3.81 5.75
C PHE A 30 -1.77 -4.41 6.28
N ILE A 31 -2.59 -4.92 5.36
CA ILE A 31 -3.79 -5.68 5.70
C ILE A 31 -3.36 -7.12 6.01
N ARG A 32 -3.57 -7.55 7.25
CA ARG A 32 -3.42 -8.96 7.62
C ARG A 32 -4.67 -9.72 7.22
N ILE A 33 -4.49 -10.76 6.42
CA ILE A 33 -5.58 -11.55 5.86
C ILE A 33 -5.65 -12.90 6.57
N ASN A 34 -6.84 -13.28 7.04
CA ASN A 34 -7.08 -14.62 7.58
C ASN A 34 -7.21 -15.64 6.44
N GLN A 35 -6.22 -16.53 6.33
CA GLN A 35 -6.13 -17.57 5.30
C GLN A 35 -6.49 -18.97 5.83
N ALA A 36 -7.10 -19.09 7.01
CA ALA A 36 -7.53 -20.37 7.57
C ALA A 36 -8.47 -21.11 6.60
N LYS A 37 -8.40 -22.44 6.61
CA LYS A 37 -9.22 -23.32 5.76
C LYS A 37 -10.71 -22.98 5.94
N GLY A 38 -11.43 -22.89 4.82
CA GLY A 38 -12.86 -22.55 4.81
C GLY A 38 -13.19 -21.06 4.87
N ARG A 39 -12.19 -20.16 4.99
CA ARG A 39 -12.41 -18.71 4.87
C ARG A 39 -12.32 -18.25 3.42
N ALA A 40 -13.08 -17.22 3.04
CA ALA A 40 -13.08 -16.68 1.67
C ALA A 40 -11.67 -16.31 1.18
N LEU A 41 -10.88 -15.64 2.02
CA LEU A 41 -9.54 -15.19 1.67
C LEU A 41 -8.44 -16.27 1.79
N SER A 42 -8.82 -17.54 2.01
CA SER A 42 -7.91 -18.68 1.75
C SER A 42 -7.63 -18.83 0.24
N ASN A 43 -8.51 -18.32 -0.62
CA ASN A 43 -8.33 -18.29 -2.07
C ASN A 43 -7.33 -17.21 -2.51
N ASP A 44 -6.30 -17.61 -3.24
CA ASP A 44 -5.22 -16.74 -3.74
C ASP A 44 -5.71 -15.67 -4.71
N LYS A 45 -6.61 -16.03 -5.65
CA LYS A 45 -7.19 -15.09 -6.62
C LYS A 45 -8.04 -14.03 -5.93
N LEU A 46 -8.76 -14.37 -4.87
CA LEU A 46 -9.51 -13.39 -4.09
C LEU A 46 -8.57 -12.43 -3.35
N ARG A 47 -7.43 -12.90 -2.82
CA ARG A 47 -6.42 -12.01 -2.23
C ARG A 47 -5.78 -11.09 -3.28
N GLN A 48 -5.49 -11.62 -4.47
CA GLN A 48 -4.98 -10.81 -5.59
C GLN A 48 -6.00 -9.76 -6.05
N ALA A 49 -7.27 -10.15 -6.20
CA ALA A 49 -8.34 -9.22 -6.54
C ALA A 49 -8.46 -8.12 -5.47
N LEU A 50 -8.43 -8.48 -4.18
CA LEU A 50 -8.44 -7.52 -3.08
C LEU A 50 -7.27 -6.53 -3.19
N TYR A 51 -6.06 -6.99 -3.50
CA TYR A 51 -4.91 -6.11 -3.72
C TYR A 51 -5.13 -5.14 -4.89
N LEU A 52 -5.65 -5.62 -6.03
CA LEU A 52 -5.86 -4.81 -7.24
C LEU A 52 -6.97 -3.77 -7.08
N VAL A 53 -7.99 -4.00 -6.25
CA VAL A 53 -9.08 -3.03 -6.08
C VAL A 53 -8.76 -1.90 -5.09
N ILE A 54 -7.65 -1.97 -4.35
CA ILE A 54 -7.29 -0.94 -3.38
C ILE A 54 -6.48 0.16 -4.07
N ASN A 55 -7.04 1.37 -4.14
CA ASN A 55 -6.34 2.55 -4.62
C ASN A 55 -5.45 3.15 -3.51
N ILE A 56 -4.24 2.59 -3.35
CA ILE A 56 -3.27 3.04 -2.33
C ILE A 56 -2.86 4.51 -2.51
N LYS A 57 -2.84 5.01 -3.75
CA LYS A 57 -2.53 6.42 -4.03
C LYS A 57 -3.61 7.34 -3.46
N GLN A 58 -4.88 7.03 -3.72
CA GLN A 58 -5.99 7.78 -3.17
C GLN A 58 -6.04 7.69 -1.64
N LEU A 59 -5.76 6.53 -1.07
CA LEU A 59 -5.68 6.35 0.38
C LEU A 59 -4.63 7.30 1.00
N ALA A 60 -3.41 7.33 0.43
CA ALA A 60 -2.34 8.18 0.94
C ALA A 60 -2.64 9.68 0.77
N GLU A 61 -3.03 10.09 -0.44
CA GLU A 61 -3.15 11.51 -0.79
C GLU A 61 -4.44 12.15 -0.29
N LYS A 62 -5.56 11.43 -0.30
CA LYS A 62 -6.88 12.01 -0.01
C LYS A 62 -7.44 11.62 1.35
N VAL A 63 -7.24 10.37 1.76
CA VAL A 63 -7.82 9.87 3.02
C VAL A 63 -6.87 10.16 4.18
N MET A 64 -5.59 9.85 4.06
CA MET A 64 -4.61 10.15 5.10
C MET A 64 -4.14 11.60 5.02
N ALA A 65 -3.81 12.10 3.83
CA ALA A 65 -3.47 13.49 3.55
C ALA A 65 -2.41 14.14 4.47
N ASN A 66 -1.56 13.32 5.08
CA ASN A 66 -0.63 13.70 6.15
C ASN A 66 0.85 13.50 5.79
N GLY A 67 1.15 13.44 4.50
CA GLY A 67 2.52 13.19 4.00
C GLY A 67 2.90 11.72 3.90
N SER A 68 2.00 10.79 4.27
CA SER A 68 2.20 9.37 4.04
C SER A 68 2.46 9.05 2.56
N LYS A 69 3.41 8.15 2.31
CA LYS A 69 3.83 7.74 0.96
C LYS A 69 3.16 6.44 0.56
N THR A 70 2.85 6.28 -0.73
CA THR A 70 2.33 5.03 -1.28
C THR A 70 3.35 3.91 -1.13
N SER A 71 2.90 2.73 -0.69
CA SER A 71 3.73 1.52 -0.60
C SER A 71 3.01 0.35 -1.25
N TYR A 72 3.76 -0.42 -2.05
CA TYR A 72 3.26 -1.60 -2.77
C TYR A 72 4.01 -2.88 -2.39
N THR A 73 4.88 -2.78 -1.40
CA THR A 73 5.80 -3.83 -0.96
C THR A 73 5.72 -3.98 0.54
N TYR A 74 6.16 -5.12 1.06
CA TYR A 74 6.23 -5.33 2.50
C TYR A 74 7.32 -4.47 3.15
N SER A 75 8.50 -4.37 2.52
CA SER A 75 9.59 -3.47 2.94
C SER A 75 9.25 -2.02 2.64
N SER A 76 9.55 -1.11 3.58
CA SER A 76 9.39 0.33 3.37
C SER A 76 10.51 0.89 2.51
N LEU A 77 10.23 2.02 1.86
CA LEU A 77 11.22 2.79 1.12
C LEU A 77 12.37 3.19 2.05
N GLY A 78 13.61 3.03 1.59
CA GLY A 78 14.83 3.35 2.32
C GLY A 78 15.24 2.32 3.37
N ALA A 79 14.43 1.29 3.65
CA ALA A 79 14.75 0.31 4.69
C ALA A 79 15.92 -0.61 4.31
N ALA A 80 16.07 -0.94 3.03
CA ALA A 80 17.11 -1.86 2.56
C ALA A 80 17.51 -1.55 1.12
N LYS A 81 18.75 -1.90 0.77
CA LYS A 81 19.26 -1.88 -0.61
C LYS A 81 19.36 -3.31 -1.14
N SER A 82 19.03 -3.50 -2.41
CA SER A 82 19.16 -4.79 -3.08
C SER A 82 20.64 -5.10 -3.38
N PRO A 83 21.14 -6.31 -3.03
CA PRO A 83 22.50 -6.70 -3.32
C PRO A 83 22.73 -6.72 -4.85
N GLY A 84 23.91 -6.29 -5.29
CA GLY A 84 24.30 -6.26 -6.70
C GLY A 84 23.87 -5.02 -7.49
N THR A 85 22.86 -4.26 -7.05
CA THR A 85 22.47 -3.00 -7.72
C THR A 85 22.58 -1.76 -6.84
N ASN A 86 22.69 -1.93 -5.51
CA ASN A 86 22.65 -0.85 -4.51
C ASN A 86 21.41 0.05 -4.59
N LYS A 87 20.38 -0.35 -5.36
CA LYS A 87 19.10 0.34 -5.46
C LYS A 87 18.21 -0.02 -4.28
N ASP A 88 17.30 0.87 -3.92
CA ASP A 88 16.31 0.62 -2.89
C ASP A 88 15.50 -0.65 -3.19
N PHE A 89 15.35 -1.52 -2.18
CA PHE A 89 14.70 -2.81 -2.31
C PHE A 89 13.22 -2.66 -2.69
N SER A 90 12.48 -1.76 -2.03
CA SER A 90 11.05 -1.53 -2.29
C SER A 90 10.77 -1.03 -3.71
N THR A 91 11.73 -0.29 -4.28
CA THR A 91 11.68 0.24 -5.64
C THR A 91 11.86 -0.87 -6.66
N VAL A 92 12.84 -1.77 -6.45
CA VAL A 92 13.11 -2.86 -7.40
C VAL A 92 12.09 -4.00 -7.30
N THR A 93 11.50 -4.23 -6.14
CA THR A 93 10.49 -5.28 -5.94
C THR A 93 9.05 -4.80 -6.13
N LYS A 94 8.84 -3.57 -6.59
CA LYS A 94 7.50 -3.04 -6.85
C LYS A 94 6.75 -3.95 -7.84
N PRO A 95 5.54 -4.43 -7.49
CA PRO A 95 4.73 -5.22 -8.40
C PRO A 95 4.43 -4.46 -9.70
N LYS A 96 4.42 -5.18 -10.83
CA LYS A 96 4.08 -4.62 -12.15
C LYS A 96 2.65 -4.07 -12.20
N GLU A 97 1.73 -4.80 -11.57
CA GLU A 97 0.31 -4.43 -11.47
C GLU A 97 0.02 -3.85 -10.08
N THR A 98 -0.75 -2.76 -10.02
CA THR A 98 -1.19 -2.13 -8.78
C THR A 98 -2.71 -1.92 -8.80
N TYR A 99 -3.23 -0.72 -8.54
CA TYR A 99 -4.67 -0.46 -8.58
C TYR A 99 -5.23 -0.68 -10.00
N ASN A 100 -6.12 -1.66 -10.15
CA ASN A 100 -6.79 -2.01 -11.39
C ASN A 100 -8.15 -2.66 -11.11
N VAL A 101 -9.22 -1.89 -11.28
CA VAL A 101 -10.61 -2.34 -11.08
C VAL A 101 -11.21 -3.10 -12.27
N LEU A 102 -10.48 -3.19 -13.38
CA LEU A 102 -10.79 -4.05 -14.52
C LEU A 102 -9.77 -5.19 -14.58
N PRO A 103 -9.79 -6.15 -13.64
CA PRO A 103 -8.93 -7.31 -13.77
C PRO A 103 -9.35 -8.01 -15.06
N ARG A 104 -8.44 -8.02 -16.06
CA ARG A 104 -8.59 -8.80 -17.28
C ARG A 104 -9.02 -10.20 -16.85
N ARG A 105 -10.28 -10.53 -17.14
CA ARG A 105 -10.86 -11.84 -16.85
C ARG A 105 -9.97 -12.82 -17.60
N LYS A 106 -8.98 -13.43 -16.94
CA LYS A 106 -8.21 -14.51 -17.58
C LYS A 106 -9.25 -15.53 -17.94
N SER A 107 -9.49 -15.69 -19.24
CA SER A 107 -10.42 -16.66 -19.79
C SER A 107 -10.04 -18.01 -19.19
N SER A 108 -10.80 -18.44 -18.18
CA SER A 108 -10.79 -19.83 -17.79
C SER A 108 -11.35 -20.55 -19.01
N GLY A 109 -10.48 -21.17 -19.80
CA GLY A 109 -10.89 -22.10 -20.83
C GLY A 109 -11.66 -23.23 -20.17
N ARG A 110 -12.98 -23.05 -20.03
CA ARG A 110 -13.91 -24.17 -20.09
C ARG A 110 -13.99 -24.49 -21.58
N LYS A 111 -13.18 -25.46 -22.01
CA LYS A 111 -13.58 -26.26 -23.16
C LYS A 111 -14.87 -26.96 -22.73
N ALA A 112 -15.96 -26.62 -23.42
CA ALA A 112 -17.14 -27.46 -23.48
C ALA A 112 -16.83 -28.67 -24.36
#